data_AF-A0A2P4UMS1-F1
#
_entry.id   AF-A0A2P4UMS1-F1
#
_cell.length_a   1.000
_cell.length_b   1.000
_cell.length_c   1.000
_cell.angle_alpha   90.00
_cell.angle_beta   90.00
_cell.angle_gamma   90.00
#
_symmetry.space_group_name_H-M   'P 1'
#
loop_
_entity.id
_entity.type
_entity.pdbx_description
1 polymer ?
#
loop_
_entity_poly.entity_id
_entity_poly.type
_entity_poly.pdbx_seq_one_letter_code
_entity_poly.pdbx_strand_id
1 'polypeptide(L)'
;MRLPGPMHVANEGLAFVLELVALAALAWWGFAIGGVPGVLLGIAAPLAAAVLWGLFAAPKARVRLPLAGILTVKAVVFVAAGLALHGVGHTVWGAVFVGVAVVNALVAAADRDAHRVSPGRG
;
A
#
# COMPACT_ATOMS: atom_id res chain seq x y z
N MET A 1 -16.35 -12.63 -2.51
CA MET A 1 -17.55 -11.83 -2.86
C MET A 1 -17.22 -11.06 -4.11
N ARG A 2 -17.98 -11.18 -5.20
CA ARG A 2 -17.70 -10.41 -6.43
C ARG A 2 -18.21 -9.00 -6.26
N LEU A 3 -17.35 -8.02 -6.48
CA LEU A 3 -17.77 -6.63 -6.52
C LEU A 3 -18.41 -6.30 -7.87
N PRO A 4 -19.47 -5.47 -7.91
CA PRO A 4 -19.89 -4.85 -9.15
C PRO A 4 -18.74 -4.02 -9.74
N GLY A 5 -18.63 -3.95 -11.07
CA GLY A 5 -17.52 -3.29 -11.77
C GLY A 5 -17.12 -1.90 -11.23
N PRO A 6 -18.07 -0.99 -10.93
CA PRO A 6 -17.76 0.31 -10.34
C PRO A 6 -17.08 0.23 -8.96
N MET A 7 -17.44 -0.73 -8.12
CA MET A 7 -16.85 -0.90 -6.79
C MET A 7 -15.43 -1.47 -6.86
N HIS A 8 -15.15 -2.33 -7.85
CA HIS A 8 -13.79 -2.80 -8.11
C HIS A 8 -12.87 -1.63 -8.50
N VAL A 9 -13.31 -0.79 -9.44
CA VAL A 9 -12.55 0.42 -9.86
C VAL A 9 -12.34 1.38 -8.69
N ALA A 10 -13.38 1.61 -7.86
CA ALA A 10 -13.25 2.44 -6.68
C ALA A 10 -12.22 1.90 -5.68
N ASN A 11 -12.17 0.58 -5.48
CA ASN A 11 -11.21 -0.05 -4.57
C ASN A 11 -9.76 0.05 -5.07
N GLU A 12 -9.54 -0.11 -6.38
CA GLU A 12 -8.22 0.10 -6.99
C GLU A 12 -7.81 1.58 -6.96
N GLY A 13 -8.75 2.50 -7.20
CA GLY A 13 -8.53 3.94 -7.04
C GLY A 13 -8.14 4.30 -5.60
N LEU A 14 -8.83 3.74 -4.60
CA LEU A 14 -8.47 3.91 -3.20
C LEU A 14 -7.08 3.35 -2.90
N ALA A 15 -6.73 2.17 -3.45
CA ALA A 15 -5.40 1.58 -3.27
C ALA A 15 -4.29 2.51 -3.79
N PHE A 16 -4.53 3.17 -4.93
CA PHE A 16 -3.61 4.16 -5.50
C PHE A 16 -3.48 5.42 -4.61
N VAL A 17 -4.58 5.93 -4.08
CA VAL A 17 -4.53 7.07 -3.14
C VAL A 17 -3.76 6.70 -1.88
N LEU A 18 -3.98 5.49 -1.33
CA LEU A 18 -3.23 4.99 -0.18
C LEU A 18 -1.73 4.87 -0.47
N GLU A 19 -1.35 4.46 -1.69
CA GLU A 19 0.05 4.42 -2.13
C GLU A 19 0.67 5.82 -2.12
N LEU A 20 0.00 6.82 -2.69
CA LEU A 20 0.49 8.20 -2.69
C LEU A 20 0.63 8.77 -1.27
N VAL A 21 -0.35 8.51 -0.41
CA VAL A 21 -0.30 8.92 1.00
C VAL A 21 0.86 8.23 1.72
N ALA A 22 1.12 6.95 1.45
CA ALA A 22 2.24 6.24 2.03
C ALA A 22 3.58 6.87 1.66
N LEU A 23 3.78 7.18 0.37
CA LEU A 23 4.99 7.83 -0.12
C LEU A 23 5.17 9.23 0.51
N ALA A 24 4.09 10.02 0.58
CA ALA A 24 4.12 11.34 1.21
C ALA A 24 4.46 11.26 2.71
N ALA A 25 3.87 10.31 3.43
CA ALA A 25 4.13 10.09 4.86
C ALA A 25 5.59 9.72 5.13
N LEU A 26 6.15 8.79 4.33
CA LEU A 26 7.56 8.39 4.44
C LEU A 26 8.52 9.54 4.13
N ALA A 27 8.23 10.31 3.08
CA ALA A 27 9.02 11.49 2.71
C ALA A 27 9.00 12.54 3.82
N TRP A 28 7.80 12.90 4.30
CA TRP A 28 7.63 13.87 5.39
C TRP A 28 8.40 13.41 6.62
N TRP A 29 8.17 12.18 7.09
CA TRP A 29 8.88 11.66 8.26
C TRP A 29 10.39 11.73 8.12
N GLY A 30 10.94 11.34 6.96
CA GLY A 30 12.37 11.44 6.71
C GLY A 30 12.87 12.89 6.78
N PHE A 31 12.20 13.83 6.10
CA PHE A 31 12.59 15.24 6.14
C PHE A 31 12.44 15.88 7.53
N ALA A 32 11.48 15.42 8.33
CA ALA A 32 11.25 15.93 9.69
C ALA A 32 12.40 15.62 10.66
N ILE A 33 13.25 14.62 10.35
CA ILE A 33 14.46 14.32 11.14
C ILE A 33 15.48 15.46 11.07
N GLY A 34 15.48 16.23 9.96
CA GLY A 34 16.37 17.36 9.78
C GLY A 34 17.82 17.00 9.43
N GLY A 35 18.58 18.03 9.01
CA GLY A 35 19.97 17.88 8.59
C GLY A 35 20.16 16.99 7.35
N VAL A 36 21.43 16.64 7.07
CA VAL A 36 21.78 15.73 5.98
C VAL A 36 21.12 14.34 6.13
N PRO A 37 21.07 13.71 7.33
CA PRO A 37 20.40 12.42 7.50
C PRO A 37 18.92 12.47 7.15
N GLY A 38 18.21 13.55 7.53
CA GLY A 38 16.80 13.71 7.20
C GLY A 38 16.54 13.87 5.71
N VAL A 39 17.39 14.60 4.98
CA VAL A 39 17.29 14.70 3.51
C VAL A 39 17.49 13.34 2.86
N LEU A 40 18.48 12.57 3.30
CA LEU A 40 18.72 11.22 2.79
C LEU A 40 17.54 10.29 3.06
N LEU A 41 16.99 10.31 4.29
CA LEU A 41 15.83 9.48 4.65
C LEU A 41 14.56 9.91 3.92
N GLY A 42 14.31 11.21 3.78
CA GLY A 42 13.14 11.77 3.10
C GLY A 42 13.08 11.42 1.62
N ILE A 43 14.23 11.09 1.01
CA ILE A 43 14.31 10.61 -0.38
C ILE A 43 14.37 9.08 -0.43
N ALA A 44 15.25 8.47 0.37
CA ALA A 44 15.51 7.03 0.30
C ALA A 44 14.29 6.19 0.74
N ALA A 45 13.57 6.60 1.78
CA ALA A 45 12.41 5.88 2.28
C ALA A 45 11.26 5.76 1.25
N PRO A 46 10.75 6.86 0.65
CA PRO A 46 9.72 6.75 -0.38
C PRO A 46 10.23 6.06 -1.65
N LEU A 47 11.48 6.25 -2.05
CA LEU A 47 12.05 5.54 -3.21
C LEU A 47 12.12 4.03 -2.97
N ALA A 48 12.58 3.60 -1.79
CA ALA A 48 12.62 2.19 -1.42
C ALA A 48 11.21 1.57 -1.43
N ALA A 49 10.22 2.30 -0.89
CA ALA A 49 8.82 1.87 -0.92
C ALA A 49 8.31 1.75 -2.37
N ALA A 50 8.54 2.75 -3.22
CA ALA A 50 8.12 2.73 -4.63
C ALA A 50 8.79 1.60 -5.42
N VAL A 51 10.07 1.32 -5.19
CA VAL A 51 10.79 0.21 -5.83
C VAL A 51 10.23 -1.13 -5.35
N LEU A 52 10.05 -1.32 -4.04
CA LEU A 52 9.49 -2.54 -3.48
C LEU A 52 8.09 -2.81 -4.06
N TRP A 53 7.28 -1.76 -4.16
CA TRP A 53 5.94 -1.82 -4.72
C TRP A 53 5.96 -2.15 -6.22
N GLY A 54 6.76 -1.44 -7.00
CA GLY A 54 6.91 -1.67 -8.44
C GLY A 54 7.45 -3.06 -8.78
N LEU A 55 8.30 -3.61 -7.92
CA LEU A 55 8.91 -4.92 -8.13
C LEU A 55 7.94 -6.07 -7.84
N PHE A 56 7.10 -5.94 -6.81
CA PHE A 56 6.34 -7.05 -6.23
C PHE A 56 4.83 -6.87 -6.21
N ALA A 57 4.32 -5.64 -6.08
CA ALA A 57 2.90 -5.36 -5.85
C ALA A 57 2.17 -4.72 -7.05
N ALA A 58 2.91 -4.14 -8.01
CA ALA A 58 2.33 -3.52 -9.19
C ALA A 58 1.63 -4.53 -10.13
N PRO A 59 0.60 -4.12 -10.92
CA PRO A 59 -0.06 -4.98 -11.90
C PRO A 59 0.91 -5.57 -12.95
N LYS A 60 1.98 -4.83 -13.26
CA LYS A 60 3.08 -5.22 -14.15
C LYS A 60 4.37 -5.54 -13.37
N ALA A 61 4.23 -6.00 -12.11
CA ALA A 61 5.37 -6.36 -11.28
C ALA A 61 6.31 -7.32 -12.01
N ARG A 62 7.62 -7.04 -11.96
CA ARG A 62 8.63 -7.87 -12.62
C ARG A 62 8.75 -9.25 -11.95
N VAL A 63 8.56 -9.30 -10.62
CA VAL A 63 8.59 -10.53 -9.85
C VAL A 63 7.17 -10.96 -9.53
N ARG A 64 6.79 -12.15 -10.01
CA ARG A 64 5.48 -12.73 -9.70
C ARG A 64 5.52 -13.40 -8.33
N LEU A 65 4.92 -12.74 -7.34
CA LEU A 65 4.68 -13.33 -6.03
C LEU A 65 3.29 -13.99 -5.96
N PRO A 66 3.12 -15.03 -5.11
CA PRO A 66 1.79 -15.45 -4.72
C PRO A 66 1.06 -14.30 -4.02
N LEU A 67 -0.27 -14.36 -3.98
CA LEU A 67 -1.10 -13.28 -3.39
C LEU A 67 -0.65 -12.92 -1.97
N ALA A 68 -0.31 -13.92 -1.15
CA ALA A 68 0.22 -13.70 0.19
C ALA A 68 1.46 -12.78 0.18
N GLY A 69 2.41 -13.03 -0.73
CA GLY A 69 3.61 -12.18 -0.85
C GLY A 69 3.29 -10.75 -1.28
N ILE A 70 2.34 -10.56 -2.20
CA ILE A 70 1.87 -9.23 -2.61
C ILE A 70 1.25 -8.49 -1.41
N LEU A 71 0.39 -9.17 -0.64
CA LEU A 71 -0.25 -8.60 0.54
C LEU A 71 0.77 -8.26 1.64
N THR A 72 1.80 -9.09 1.83
CA THR A 72 2.89 -8.81 2.76
C THR A 72 3.64 -7.54 2.37
N VAL A 73 4.00 -7.37 1.09
CA VAL A 73 4.68 -6.15 0.62
C VAL A 73 3.82 -4.91 0.86
N LYS A 74 2.53 -4.97 0.51
CA LYS A 74 1.58 -3.88 0.78
C LYS A 74 1.51 -3.55 2.27
N ALA A 75 1.38 -4.57 3.13
CA ALA A 75 1.30 -4.39 4.57
C ALA A 75 2.57 -3.74 5.13
N VAL A 76 3.75 -4.16 4.69
CA VAL A 76 5.04 -3.56 5.12
C VAL A 76 5.08 -2.07 4.78
N VAL A 77 4.77 -1.70 3.54
CA VAL A 77 4.80 -0.29 3.10
C VAL A 77 3.77 0.55 3.85
N PHE A 78 2.55 0.04 4.04
CA PHE A 78 1.49 0.78 4.71
C PHE A 78 1.70 0.89 6.23
N VAL A 79 2.20 -0.15 6.89
CA VAL A 79 2.57 -0.07 8.30
C VAL A 79 3.75 0.89 8.47
N ALA A 80 4.74 0.86 7.59
CA ALA A 80 5.85 1.82 7.62
C ALA A 80 5.37 3.27 7.48
N ALA A 81 4.40 3.53 6.59
CA ALA A 81 3.79 4.86 6.48
C ALA A 81 2.97 5.26 7.72
N GLY A 82 2.25 4.33 8.35
CA GLY A 82 1.57 4.58 9.62
C GLY A 82 2.55 4.93 10.75
N LEU A 83 3.69 4.21 10.83
CA LEU A 83 4.77 4.50 11.77
C LEU A 83 5.47 5.82 11.47
N ALA A 84 5.63 6.18 10.19
CA ALA A 84 6.15 7.46 9.77
C ALA A 84 5.25 8.62 10.25
N LEU A 85 3.92 8.50 10.07
CA LEU A 85 2.94 9.46 10.59
C LEU A 85 3.00 9.55 12.12
N HIS A 86 3.13 8.42 12.82
CA HIS A 86 3.35 8.41 14.26
C HIS A 86 4.63 9.16 14.65
N GLY A 87 5.73 8.95 13.92
CA GLY A 87 7.02 9.61 14.16
C GLY A 87 7.01 11.13 13.98
N VAL A 88 6.05 11.68 13.20
CA VAL A 88 5.83 13.13 13.07
C VAL A 88 4.68 13.65 13.95
N GLY A 89 4.20 12.85 14.90
CA GLY A 89 3.19 13.26 15.88
C GLY A 89 1.72 13.05 15.46
N HIS A 90 1.47 12.45 14.30
CA HIS A 90 0.13 12.21 13.75
C HIS A 90 -0.36 10.77 13.95
N THR A 91 -0.30 10.27 15.19
CA THR A 91 -0.65 8.88 15.55
C THR A 91 -2.06 8.46 15.11
N VAL A 92 -3.06 9.30 15.34
CA VAL A 92 -4.46 8.99 14.98
C VAL A 92 -4.59 8.83 13.47
N TRP A 93 -3.99 9.73 12.68
CA TRP A 93 -3.99 9.62 11.22
C TRP A 93 -3.23 8.39 10.73
N GLY A 94 -2.11 8.04 11.38
CA GLY A 94 -1.38 6.80 11.10
C GLY A 94 -2.23 5.55 11.33
N ALA A 95 -2.97 5.49 12.44
CA ALA A 95 -3.86 4.37 12.76
C ALA A 95 -5.03 4.28 11.78
N VAL A 96 -5.67 5.41 11.45
CA VAL A 96 -6.75 5.47 10.45
C VAL A 96 -6.24 5.01 9.09
N PHE A 97 -5.07 5.50 8.66
CA PHE A 97 -4.45 5.11 7.40
C PHE A 97 -4.24 3.59 7.32
N VAL A 98 -3.63 2.99 8.34
CA VAL A 98 -3.41 1.54 8.39
C VAL A 98 -4.74 0.78 8.40
N GLY A 99 -5.73 1.24 9.17
CA GLY A 99 -7.06 0.64 9.21
C GLY A 99 -7.75 0.63 7.83
N VAL A 100 -7.75 1.78 7.13
CA VAL A 100 -8.31 1.89 5.77
C VAL A 100 -7.55 0.99 4.80
N ALA A 101 -6.22 0.95 4.90
CA ALA A 101 -5.40 0.12 4.03
C ALA A 101 -5.64 -1.38 4.23
N VAL A 102 -5.85 -1.83 5.46
CA VAL A 102 -6.23 -3.21 5.77
C VAL A 102 -7.59 -3.54 5.16
N VAL A 103 -8.60 -2.67 5.35
CA VAL A 103 -9.93 -2.88 4.77
C VAL A 103 -9.86 -2.96 3.23
N ASN A 104 -9.15 -2.04 2.59
CA ASN A 104 -8.94 -2.04 1.14
C ASN A 104 -8.28 -3.34 0.64
N ALA A 105 -7.26 -3.83 1.36
CA ALA A 105 -6.57 -5.06 1.02
C ALA A 105 -7.46 -6.31 1.19
N LEU A 106 -8.27 -6.36 2.25
CA LEU A 106 -9.22 -7.45 2.49
C LEU A 106 -10.31 -7.50 1.42
N VAL A 107 -10.86 -6.34 1.04
CA VAL A 107 -11.83 -6.22 -0.05
C VAL A 107 -11.24 -6.71 -1.37
N ALA A 108 -10.01 -6.30 -1.69
CA ALA A 108 -9.32 -6.74 -2.91
C ALA A 108 -9.04 -8.26 -2.92
N ALA A 109 -8.68 -8.84 -1.77
CA ALA A 109 -8.47 -10.27 -1.63
C ALA A 109 -9.78 -11.06 -1.84
N ALA A 110 -10.87 -10.62 -1.20
CA ALA A 110 -12.17 -11.26 -1.29
C ALA A 110 -12.79 -11.23 -2.70
N ASP A 111 -12.50 -10.17 -3.47
CA ASP A 111 -12.90 -10.05 -4.88
C ASP A 111 -12.11 -11.01 -5.77
N ARG A 112 -10.77 -11.07 -5.62
CA ARG A 112 -9.90 -11.97 -6.38
C ARG A 112 -10.24 -13.45 -6.17
N ASP A 113 -10.51 -13.88 -4.94
CA ASP A 113 -10.84 -15.28 -4.68
C ASP A 113 -12.17 -15.67 -5.33
N ALA A 114 -13.12 -14.74 -5.46
CA ALA A 114 -14.37 -14.99 -6.16
C ALA A 114 -14.20 -15.14 -7.69
N HIS A 115 -13.11 -14.65 -8.26
CA HIS A 115 -12.74 -14.88 -9.66
C HIS A 115 -12.02 -16.21 -9.88
N ARG A 116 -11.24 -16.69 -8.91
CA ARG A 116 -10.54 -17.99 -9.00
C ARG A 116 -11.46 -19.20 -8.94
N VAL A 117 -12.54 -19.11 -8.15
CA VAL A 117 -13.46 -20.23 -7.88
C VAL A 117 -14.49 -20.45 -9.00
N SER A 118 -14.51 -19.65 -10.07
CA SER A 118 -15.37 -19.92 -11.25
C SER A 118 -14.56 -20.40 -12.46
N PRO A 119 -14.11 -21.66 -12.49
CA PRO A 119 -13.67 -22.29 -13.72
C PRO A 119 -14.91 -22.61 -14.57
N GLY A 120 -14.99 -22.02 -15.76
CA GLY A 120 -15.81 -22.50 -16.90
C GLY A 120 -17.30 -22.72 -16.67
N ARG A 121 -18.13 -21.79 -17.13
CA ARG A 121 -19.34 -22.18 -17.87
C ARG A 121 -19.03 -21.96 -19.34
N GLY A 122 -18.56 -23.04 -19.98
CA GLY A 122 -18.64 -23.18 -21.44
C GLY A 122 -20.08 -23.41 -21.86
#